data_AF-A0A2T5IWZ3-F1
#
_entry.id   AF-A0A2T5IWZ3-F1
#
_cell.length_a   1.000
_cell.length_b   1.000
_cell.length_c   1.000
_cell.angle_alpha   90.00
_cell.angle_beta   90.00
_cell.angle_gamma   90.00
#
_symmetry.space_group_name_H-M   'P 1'
#
loop_
_entity.id
_entity.type
_entity.pdbx_description
1 polymer ?
#
loop_
_entity_poly.entity_id
_entity_poly.type
_entity_poly.pdbx_seq_one_letter_code
_entity_poly.pdbx_strand_id
1 'polypeptide(L)' 'MQIVDMNKKFDNNLVDLQAFQGATLLDEQGHEIPITEEMIVNACDELMKLWHFPAKKAA' A
#
# COMPACT_ATOMS: atom_id res chain seq x y z
N MET A 1 -22.51 15.60 -18.33
CA MET A 1 -21.25 15.03 -17.80
C MET A 1 -20.35 14.80 -18.99
N GLN A 2 -19.42 15.72 -19.27
CA GLN A 2 -18.52 15.60 -20.42
C GLN A 2 -17.41 14.61 -20.05
N ILE A 3 -17.29 13.53 -20.81
CA ILE A 3 -16.17 12.60 -20.73
C ILE A 3 -15.00 13.29 -21.43
N VAL A 4 -13.97 13.65 -20.67
CA VAL A 4 -12.74 14.20 -21.23
C VAL A 4 -11.85 13.05 -21.69
N ASP A 5 -11.67 12.94 -23.01
CA ASP A 5 -10.70 12.03 -23.62
C ASP A 5 -9.28 12.38 -23.16
N MET A 6 -8.69 11.56 -22.31
CA MET A 6 -7.28 11.66 -21.95
C MET A 6 -6.43 11.12 -23.11
N ASN A 7 -6.13 12.00 -24.05
CA ASN A 7 -5.12 11.76 -25.08
C ASN A 7 -3.72 11.90 -24.43
N LYS A 8 -3.34 10.92 -23.60
CA LYS A 8 -2.00 10.85 -22.99
C LYS A 8 -1.02 10.41 -24.07
N LYS A 9 -0.31 11.38 -24.63
CA LYS A 9 0.96 11.14 -25.31
C LYS A 9 1.87 10.45 -24.30
N PHE A 10 2.19 9.18 -24.54
CA PHE A 10 3.23 8.47 -23.79
C PHE A 10 4.56 9.09 -24.20
N ASP A 11 5.00 10.09 -23.44
CA ASP A 11 6.38 10.53 -23.50
C ASP A 11 7.23 9.33 -23.04
N ASN A 12 8.10 8.83 -23.93
CA ASN A 12 9.06 7.74 -23.67
C ASN A 12 10.17 8.16 -22.67
N ASN A 13 9.88 9.05 -21.71
CA ASN A 13 10.62 9.07 -20.47
C ASN A 13 10.03 7.95 -19.65
N LEU A 14 10.73 6.82 -19.64
CA LEU A 14 10.54 5.73 -18.69
C LEU A 14 10.49 6.37 -17.30
N VAL A 15 9.31 6.76 -16.85
CA VAL A 15 9.05 7.00 -15.43
C VAL A 15 9.44 5.68 -14.84
N ASP A 16 10.59 5.68 -14.17
CA ASP A 16 11.07 4.51 -13.49
C ASP A 16 9.99 4.17 -12.48
N LEU A 17 9.10 3.25 -12.87
CA LEU A 17 8.00 2.79 -12.04
C LEU A 17 8.55 2.13 -10.76
N GLN A 18 9.86 1.83 -10.71
CA GLN A 18 10.55 1.42 -9.49
C GLN A 18 10.82 2.58 -8.52
N ALA A 19 10.89 3.83 -8.99
CA ALA A 19 11.25 5.00 -8.19
C ALA A 19 10.06 5.73 -7.55
N PHE A 20 8.82 5.52 -8.03
CA PHE A 20 7.63 6.14 -7.45
C PHE A 20 6.98 5.22 -6.41
N GLN A 21 7.44 5.30 -5.17
CA GLN A 21 6.75 4.71 -4.03
C GLN A 21 5.72 5.73 -3.53
N GLY A 22 4.46 5.57 -3.93
CA GLY A 22 3.38 6.55 -3.63
C GLY A 22 3.14 6.82 -2.13
N ALA A 23 3.73 6.03 -1.23
CA ALA A 23 3.79 6.26 0.21
C ALA A 23 5.06 5.62 0.81
N THR A 24 5.55 6.18 1.92
CA THR A 24 6.71 5.72 2.69
C THR A 24 6.42 5.85 4.19
N LEU A 25 7.11 5.07 5.03
CA LEU A 25 7.07 5.28 6.49
C LEU A 25 8.12 6.30 6.88
N LEU A 26 7.89 7.03 7.97
CA LEU A 26 8.90 7.85 8.62
C LEU A 26 9.37 7.17 9.90
N ASP A 27 10.68 7.04 10.07
CA ASP A 27 11.25 6.61 11.35
C ASP A 27 11.29 7.78 12.37
N GLU A 28 11.74 7.48 13.59
CA GLU A 28 11.80 8.46 14.68
C GLU A 28 12.79 9.60 14.41
N GLN A 29 13.73 9.38 13.48
CA GLN A 29 14.73 10.34 13.03
C GLN A 29 14.25 11.13 11.81
N GLY A 30 13.06 10.79 11.28
CA GLY A 30 12.45 11.42 10.11
C GLY A 30 12.97 10.88 8.78
N HIS A 31 13.64 9.73 8.73
CA HIS A 31 14.03 9.10 7.47
C HIS A 31 12.86 8.37 6.84
N GLU A 32 12.80 8.45 5.50
CA GLU A 32 11.85 7.72 4.70
C GLU A 32 12.26 6.25 4.54
N ILE A 33 11.40 5.33 4.97
CA ILE A 33 11.55 3.88 4.81
C ILE A 33 10.49 3.38 3.82
N PRO A 34 10.90 2.92 2.63
CA PRO A 34 9.98 2.37 1.64
C PRO A 34 9.16 1.23 2.22
N ILE A 35 7.84 1.25 1.96
CA ILE A 35 6.95 0.16 2.36
C ILE A 35 7.23 -1.03 1.45
N THR A 36 7.62 -2.15 2.05
CA THR A 36 7.86 -3.41 1.34
C THR A 36 6.70 -4.39 1.53
N GLU A 37 6.61 -5.39 0.65
CA GLU A 37 5.63 -6.46 0.78
C GLU A 37 5.79 -7.25 2.09
N GLU A 38 7.04 -7.53 2.49
CA GLU A 38 7.36 -8.22 3.74
C GLU A 38 6.79 -7.47 4.96
N MET A 39 6.91 -6.14 4.99
CA MET A 39 6.35 -5.32 6.07
C MET A 39 4.83 -5.45 6.14
N ILE A 40 4.14 -5.51 4.99
CA ILE A 40 2.69 -5.67 4.94
C ILE A 40 2.29 -7.06 5.46
N VAL A 41 2.97 -8.12 5.02
CA VAL A 41 2.70 -9.50 5.47
C VAL A 41 2.87 -9.62 6.98
N ASN A 42 3.99 -9.13 7.52
CA ASN A 42 4.26 -9.16 8.95
C ASN A 42 3.19 -8.41 9.75
N ALA A 43 2.74 -7.25 9.28
CA ALA A 43 1.68 -6.49 9.93
C ALA A 43 0.34 -7.23 9.94
N CYS A 44 -0.01 -7.88 8.82
CA CYS A 44 -1.22 -8.72 8.73
C CYS A 44 -1.17 -9.90 9.70
N ASP A 45 -0.01 -10.56 9.82
CA ASP A 45 0.18 -11.70 10.72
C ASP A 45 0.01 -11.30 12.20
N GLU A 46 0.55 -10.15 12.62
CA GLU A 46 0.35 -9.64 13.97
C GLU A 46 -1.12 -9.27 14.24
N LEU A 47 -1.80 -8.64 13.28
CA LEU A 47 -3.22 -8.30 13.40
C LEU A 47 -4.10 -9.54 13.55
N MET A 48 -3.79 -10.62 12.82
CA MET A 48 -4.54 -11.86 12.91
C MET A 48 -4.50 -12.49 14.31
N LYS A 49 -3.39 -12.34 15.05
CA LYS A 49 -3.29 -12.83 16.44
C LYS A 49 -4.21 -12.10 17.41
N LEU A 50 -4.49 -10.83 17.13
CA LEU A 50 -5.36 -9.98 17.95
C LEU A 50 -6.85 -10.17 17.60
N TRP A 51 -7.14 -10.83 16.48
CA TRP A 51 -8.49 -11.00 15.99
C TRP A 51 -9.28 -12.00 16.85
N HIS A 52 -10.37 -11.53 17.46
CA HIS A 52 -11.31 -12.38 18.17
C HIS A 52 -12.56 -12.58 17.30
N PHE A 53 -12.72 -13.78 16.75
CA PHE A 53 -13.94 -14.11 16.02
C PHE A 53 -15.09 -14.30 17.02
N PRO A 54 -16.27 -13.73 16.77
CA PRO A 54 -17.43 -13.99 17.61
C PRO A 54 -17.67 -15.50 17.67
N ALA A 55 -17.81 -16.05 18.88
CA ALA A 55 -18.16 -17.45 19.06
C ALA A 55 -19.46 -17.72 18.28
N LYS A 56 -19.48 -18.81 17.50
CA LYS A 56 -20.71 -19.24 16.82
C LYS A 56 -21.80 -19.37 17.88
N LYS A 57 -22.90 -18.62 17.71
CA LYS A 57 -24.08 -18.79 18.57
C LYS A 57 -24.44 -20.28 18.52
N ALA A 58 -24.53 -20.90 19.70
CA ALA A 58 -25.10 -22.24 19.80
C ALA A 58 -26.50 -22.20 19.16
N ALA A 59 -26.71 -23.10 18.21
CA ALA A 59 -27.96 -23.23 17.46
C ALA A 59 -29.10 -23.69 18.39
#